data_AF-A0A8T4Y560-F1
#
_entry.id   AF-A0A8T4Y560-F1
#
_cell.length_a   1.000
_cell.length_b   1.000
_cell.length_c   1.000
_cell.angle_alpha   90.00
_cell.angle_beta   90.00
_cell.angle_gamma   90.00
#
_symmetry.space_group_name_H-M   'P 1'
#
loop_
_entity.id
_entity.type
_entity.pdbx_description
1 polymer ?
#
loop_
_entity_poly.entity_id
_entity_poly.type
_entity_poly.pdbx_seq_one_letter_code
_entity_poly.pdbx_strand_id
1 'polypeptide(L)'
;MNANPYLVAEPSIHVSEKVQCVVMVPVQEDCSLCGVTVPYYALSRCNRCKKLYCRNCLVYDEEGKPTCLSCAKRRLMPAAPRSKYAPLSQFLVRRAQYSNYVTLTFKFIEEILGDKLPDSAYTSEKWWNNSLSHSASEAWLTVGWRVENVNLAEKKASFRKEASTLAGVQKKRQRRKPLSPAFKALAQKRKPKKPLGPSKTKIAKTLARYKNIERQKAMPQPLKGKFKPKSAYEKKLYKPTEKPKQTA
;
A
#
# COMPACT_ATOMS: atom_id res chain seq x y z
N MET A 1 46.38 5.97 55.21
CA MET A 1 47.07 4.80 54.62
C MET A 1 46.32 3.57 55.07
N ASN A 2 45.64 2.87 54.16
CA ASN A 2 45.46 1.43 54.20
C ASN A 2 44.70 1.01 52.94
N ALA A 3 45.40 0.23 52.13
CA ALA A 3 45.01 -0.26 50.82
C ALA A 3 43.82 -1.22 50.93
N ASN A 4 42.86 -1.08 50.01
CA ASN A 4 41.79 -2.06 49.81
C ASN A 4 42.24 -3.06 48.73
N PRO A 5 42.21 -4.38 48.98
CA PRO A 5 42.85 -5.39 48.15
C PRO A 5 41.98 -5.76 46.94
N TYR A 6 42.53 -5.58 45.75
CA TYR A 6 42.09 -6.26 44.54
C TYR A 6 42.34 -7.76 44.70
N LEU A 7 41.29 -8.58 44.64
CA LEU A 7 41.32 -9.98 44.17
C LEU A 7 39.89 -10.56 44.20
N VAL A 8 39.19 -10.53 43.08
CA VAL A 8 38.14 -11.52 42.78
C VAL A 8 38.26 -11.89 41.31
N ALA A 9 38.26 -13.20 41.08
CA ALA A 9 38.66 -13.90 39.87
C ALA A 9 37.75 -13.65 38.66
N GLU A 10 38.36 -13.65 37.47
CA GLU A 10 37.67 -13.82 36.20
C GLU A 10 37.44 -15.32 35.93
N PRO A 11 36.20 -15.75 35.63
CA PRO A 11 35.99 -16.98 34.89
C PRO A 11 35.84 -16.67 33.40
N SER A 12 36.82 -17.12 32.62
CA SER A 12 36.76 -17.17 31.15
C SER A 12 35.65 -18.11 30.69
N ILE A 13 34.50 -17.56 30.28
CA ILE A 13 33.42 -18.33 29.64
C ILE A 13 33.54 -18.14 28.12
N HIS A 14 34.05 -19.17 27.47
CA HIS A 14 34.11 -19.30 26.03
C HIS A 14 32.68 -19.51 25.47
N VAL A 15 31.98 -18.44 25.12
CA VAL A 15 30.68 -18.54 24.42
C VAL A 15 30.94 -18.75 22.93
N SER A 16 31.02 -20.02 22.54
CA SER A 16 30.92 -20.44 21.15
C SER A 16 29.46 -20.77 20.83
N GLU A 17 28.62 -19.76 20.66
CA GLU A 17 27.33 -19.92 20.00
C GLU A 17 27.42 -19.36 18.59
N LYS A 18 27.43 -20.28 17.62
CA LYS A 18 27.14 -19.96 16.23
C LYS A 18 25.72 -19.43 16.18
N VAL A 19 25.57 -18.12 16.23
CA VAL A 19 24.32 -17.44 15.86
C VAL A 19 24.08 -17.77 14.39
N GLN A 20 23.26 -18.78 14.16
CA GLN A 20 22.77 -19.09 12.83
C GLN A 20 21.82 -17.95 12.46
N CYS A 21 22.36 -16.93 11.80
CA CYS A 21 21.58 -15.83 11.23
C CYS A 21 20.61 -16.43 10.21
N VAL A 22 19.37 -16.68 10.64
CA VAL A 22 18.26 -16.96 9.74
C VAL A 22 18.13 -15.71 8.87
N VAL A 23 18.57 -15.81 7.63
CA VAL A 23 18.40 -14.77 6.63
C VAL A 23 16.90 -14.69 6.34
N MET A 24 16.17 -13.91 7.15
CA MET A 24 14.82 -13.52 6.83
C MET A 24 14.91 -12.67 5.57
N VAL A 25 14.65 -13.26 4.40
CA VAL A 25 14.54 -12.51 3.15
C VAL A 25 13.40 -11.52 3.36
N PRO A 26 13.68 -10.22 3.54
CA PRO A 26 12.62 -9.28 3.79
C PRO A 26 11.79 -9.20 2.52
N VAL A 27 10.48 -9.37 2.64
CA VAL A 27 9.56 -9.03 1.55
C VAL A 27 9.72 -7.53 1.31
N GLN A 28 10.31 -7.22 0.15
CA GLN A 28 10.62 -5.87 -0.27
C GLN A 28 9.42 -5.31 -1.02
N GLU A 29 8.93 -4.15 -0.56
CA GLU A 29 7.82 -3.45 -1.18
C GLU A 29 8.22 -1.99 -1.43
N ASP A 30 7.60 -1.38 -2.43
CA ASP A 30 7.87 -0.02 -2.85
C ASP A 30 6.94 0.98 -2.15
N CYS A 31 7.52 2.10 -1.71
CA CYS A 31 6.73 3.22 -1.21
C CYS A 31 5.91 3.81 -2.37
N SER A 32 4.59 3.88 -2.22
CA SER A 32 3.69 4.41 -3.26
C SER A 32 3.82 5.92 -3.52
N LEU A 33 4.69 6.65 -2.81
CA LEU A 33 4.97 8.08 -3.04
C LEU A 33 6.35 8.31 -3.64
N CYS A 34 7.42 7.84 -2.98
CA CYS A 34 8.80 8.07 -3.43
C CYS A 34 9.38 6.92 -4.27
N GLY A 35 8.72 5.78 -4.34
CA GLY A 35 9.19 4.61 -5.11
C GLY A 35 10.36 3.86 -4.48
N VAL A 36 10.87 4.29 -3.32
CA VAL A 36 11.98 3.61 -2.64
C VAL A 36 11.54 2.24 -2.17
N THR A 37 12.32 1.22 -2.51
CA THR A 37 12.14 -0.15 -2.05
C THR A 37 12.65 -0.29 -0.63
N VAL A 38 11.75 -0.60 0.29
CA VAL A 38 12.06 -0.81 1.71
C VAL A 38 11.41 -2.12 2.17
N PRO A 39 11.94 -2.75 3.23
CA PRO A 39 11.30 -3.94 3.77
C PRO A 39 9.89 -3.61 4.31
N TYR A 40 8.94 -4.53 4.14
CA TYR A 40 7.52 -4.32 4.47
C TYR A 40 7.28 -3.74 5.88
N TYR A 41 8.04 -4.16 6.89
CA TYR A 41 7.90 -3.69 8.28
C TYR A 41 8.24 -2.20 8.46
N ALA A 42 8.97 -1.60 7.53
CA ALA A 42 9.32 -0.18 7.55
C ALA A 42 8.29 0.70 6.82
N LEU A 43 7.31 0.08 6.15
CA LEU A 43 6.19 0.75 5.53
C LEU A 43 4.99 0.80 6.48
N SER A 44 4.19 1.85 6.39
CA SER A 44 2.93 1.94 7.12
C SER A 44 1.79 2.34 6.19
N ARG A 45 0.58 1.88 6.52
CA ARG A 45 -0.61 2.16 5.72
C ARG A 45 -1.16 3.53 6.09
N CYS A 46 -1.45 4.34 5.07
CA CYS A 46 -2.17 5.58 5.27
C CYS A 46 -3.65 5.30 5.60
N ASN A 47 -4.19 5.97 6.61
CA ASN A 47 -5.59 5.77 7.03
C ASN A 47 -6.62 6.20 5.98
N ARG A 48 -6.27 7.19 5.13
CA ARG A 48 -7.16 7.68 4.06
C ARG A 48 -7.14 6.84 2.79
N CYS A 49 -5.97 6.66 2.16
CA CYS A 49 -5.86 5.94 0.88
C CYS A 49 -5.49 4.45 0.98
N LYS A 50 -5.16 3.96 2.18
CA LYS A 50 -4.83 2.55 2.49
C LYS A 50 -3.60 1.97 1.75
N LYS A 51 -2.82 2.82 1.07
CA LYS A 51 -1.55 2.45 0.43
C LYS A 51 -0.40 2.48 1.43
N LEU A 52 0.69 1.80 1.08
CA LEU A 52 1.91 1.68 1.89
C LEU A 52 2.90 2.80 1.55
N TYR A 53 3.46 3.39 2.60
CA TYR A 53 4.39 4.51 2.50
C TYR A 53 5.51 4.36 3.52
N CYS A 54 6.69 4.88 3.19
CA CYS A 54 7.79 4.97 4.14
C CYS A 54 7.53 6.06 5.19
N ARG A 55 8.28 6.02 6.30
CA ARG A 55 8.15 6.99 7.41
C ARG A 55 8.26 8.45 6.94
N ASN A 56 9.15 8.74 6.00
CA ASN A 56 9.33 10.10 5.46
C ASN A 56 8.14 10.57 4.61
N CYS A 57 7.35 9.65 4.06
CA CYS A 57 6.20 9.97 3.22
C CYS A 57 4.87 10.02 4.00
N LEU A 58 4.94 9.85 5.33
CA LEU A 58 3.82 9.87 6.25
C LEU A 58 3.94 11.06 7.21
N VAL A 59 2.79 11.62 7.54
CA VAL A 59 2.60 12.63 8.58
C VAL A 59 1.57 12.07 9.55
N TYR A 60 1.75 12.33 10.84
CA TYR A 60 0.79 11.95 11.86
C TYR A 60 -0.19 13.11 12.08
N ASP A 61 -1.48 12.83 12.01
CA ASP A 61 -2.52 13.80 12.38
C ASP A 61 -2.51 14.03 13.91
N GLU A 62 -3.27 15.03 14.39
CA GLU A 62 -3.46 15.34 15.82
C GLU A 62 -3.93 14.14 16.66
N GLU A 63 -4.58 13.16 16.02
CA GLU A 63 -5.03 11.90 16.62
C GLU A 63 -3.97 10.78 16.58
N GLY A 64 -2.71 11.08 16.21
CA GLY A 64 -1.61 10.11 16.08
C GLY A 64 -1.76 9.14 14.90
N LYS A 65 -2.68 9.43 13.98
CA LYS A 65 -3.04 8.57 12.84
C LYS A 65 -2.11 8.83 11.64
N PRO A 66 -1.49 7.80 11.03
CA PRO A 66 -0.63 7.99 9.86
C PRO A 66 -1.43 8.36 8.60
N THR A 67 -1.09 9.49 8.00
CA THR A 67 -1.66 10.02 6.77
C THR A 67 -0.53 10.38 5.79
N CYS A 68 -0.60 9.93 4.54
CA CYS A 68 0.46 10.23 3.57
C CYS A 68 0.47 11.68 3.11
N LEU A 69 1.63 12.19 2.68
CA LEU A 69 1.81 13.58 2.23
C LEU A 69 0.78 14.01 1.16
N SER A 70 0.43 13.13 0.23
CA SER A 70 -0.61 13.45 -0.79
C SER A 70 -2.01 13.58 -0.20
N CYS A 71 -2.36 12.74 0.78
CA CYS A 71 -3.63 12.81 1.49
C CYS A 71 -3.69 14.00 2.45
N ALA A 72 -2.56 14.37 3.06
CA ALA A 72 -2.41 15.57 3.88
C ALA A 72 -2.52 16.83 3.00
N LYS A 73 -1.79 16.90 1.88
CA LYS A 73 -1.90 17.99 0.90
C LYS A 73 -3.34 18.17 0.42
N ARG A 74 -4.05 17.09 0.09
CA ARG A 74 -5.46 17.18 -0.34
C ARG A 74 -6.40 17.68 0.77
N ARG A 75 -6.05 17.46 2.04
CA ARG A 75 -6.80 17.99 3.20
C ARG A 75 -6.65 19.51 3.29
N LEU A 76 -5.39 19.97 3.24
CA LEU A 76 -5.01 21.35 3.49
C LEU A 76 -5.28 22.24 2.27
N MET A 77 -5.09 21.67 1.08
CA MET A 77 -5.28 22.33 -0.21
C MET A 77 -6.22 21.46 -1.04
N PRO A 78 -7.55 21.55 -0.82
CA PRO A 78 -8.49 20.91 -1.73
C PRO A 78 -8.22 21.42 -3.15
N ALA A 79 -8.36 20.52 -4.13
CA ALA A 79 -8.20 20.89 -5.53
C ALA A 79 -9.09 22.11 -5.85
N ALA A 80 -8.57 23.00 -6.69
CA ALA A 80 -9.32 24.16 -7.17
C ALA A 80 -10.73 23.73 -7.62
N PRO A 81 -11.75 24.55 -7.35
CA PRO A 81 -13.11 24.24 -7.74
C PRO A 81 -13.15 23.89 -9.24
N ARG A 82 -13.78 22.76 -9.59
CA ARG A 82 -13.83 22.27 -10.99
C ARG A 82 -14.56 23.23 -11.94
N SER A 83 -15.35 24.15 -11.39
CA SER A 83 -16.09 25.18 -12.11
C SER A 83 -16.04 26.50 -11.32
N LYS A 84 -16.19 27.63 -12.03
CA LYS A 84 -16.27 28.97 -11.41
C LYS A 84 -17.28 29.01 -10.25
N TYR A 85 -18.38 28.29 -10.37
CA TYR A 85 -19.48 28.28 -9.40
C TYR A 85 -19.41 27.15 -8.35
N ALA A 86 -18.34 26.35 -8.31
CA ALA A 86 -18.22 25.28 -7.32
C ALA A 86 -18.11 25.78 -5.85
N PRO A 87 -17.57 26.96 -5.53
CA PRO A 87 -17.63 27.50 -4.17
C PRO A 87 -19.07 27.70 -3.68
N LEU A 88 -19.96 28.20 -4.56
CA LEU A 88 -21.38 28.37 -4.27
C LEU A 88 -22.05 27.04 -4.00
N SER A 89 -21.75 26.01 -4.81
CA SER A 89 -22.32 24.68 -4.61
C SER A 89 -21.89 24.08 -3.26
N GLN A 90 -20.61 24.20 -2.88
CA GLN A 90 -20.11 23.76 -1.57
C GLN A 90 -20.76 24.52 -0.40
N PHE A 91 -20.99 25.82 -0.56
CA PHE A 91 -21.70 26.62 0.44
C PHE A 91 -23.12 26.08 0.66
N LEU A 92 -23.86 25.81 -0.42
CA LEU A 92 -25.21 25.25 -0.34
C LEU A 92 -25.21 23.84 0.27
N VAL A 93 -24.23 22.98 -0.04
CA VAL A 93 -24.07 21.67 0.63
C VAL A 93 -23.97 21.83 2.14
N ARG A 94 -23.08 22.73 2.61
CA ARG A 94 -22.87 22.97 4.04
C ARG A 94 -24.14 23.51 4.69
N ARG A 95 -24.82 24.43 4.01
CA ARG A 95 -26.04 25.05 4.52
C ARG A 95 -27.22 24.07 4.56
N ALA A 96 -27.24 23.07 3.69
CA ALA A 96 -28.24 22.01 3.62
C ALA A 96 -28.34 21.11 4.86
N GLN A 97 -27.35 21.19 5.76
CA GLN A 97 -27.36 20.50 7.05
C GLN A 97 -28.33 21.14 8.05
N TYR A 98 -28.57 22.45 7.93
CA TYR A 98 -29.30 23.24 8.93
C TYR A 98 -30.60 23.85 8.40
N SER A 99 -30.66 24.16 7.10
CA SER A 99 -31.81 24.85 6.51
C SER A 99 -32.15 24.31 5.12
N ASN A 100 -33.45 24.26 4.81
CA ASN A 100 -33.97 23.89 3.49
C ASN A 100 -34.25 25.11 2.60
N TYR A 101 -34.16 26.33 3.15
CA TYR A 101 -34.40 27.58 2.45
C TYR A 101 -33.29 28.58 2.80
N VAL A 102 -32.77 29.28 1.80
CA VAL A 102 -31.65 30.21 1.95
C VAL A 102 -31.85 31.39 1.01
N THR A 103 -31.87 32.60 1.56
CA THR A 103 -31.90 33.84 0.78
C THR A 103 -30.50 34.45 0.81
N LEU A 104 -29.90 34.67 -0.36
CA LEU A 104 -28.57 35.26 -0.51
C LEU A 104 -28.66 36.56 -1.30
N THR A 105 -27.88 37.56 -0.88
CA THR A 105 -27.67 38.78 -1.67
C THR A 105 -26.63 38.51 -2.76
N PHE A 106 -26.70 39.23 -3.88
CA PHE A 106 -25.76 39.04 -5.00
C PHE A 106 -24.33 39.32 -4.57
N LYS A 107 -24.12 40.35 -3.73
CA LYS A 107 -22.81 40.66 -3.14
C LYS A 107 -22.24 39.48 -2.35
N PHE A 108 -23.06 38.82 -1.54
CA PHE A 108 -22.62 37.66 -0.77
C PHE A 108 -22.31 36.44 -1.66
N ILE A 109 -23.04 36.30 -2.76
CA ILE A 109 -22.73 35.28 -3.77
C ILE A 109 -21.37 35.57 -4.42
N GLU A 110 -21.08 36.82 -4.77
CA GLU A 110 -19.76 37.22 -5.30
C GLU A 110 -18.63 36.98 -4.30
N GLU A 111 -18.86 37.27 -3.01
CA GLU A 111 -17.90 36.98 -1.94
C GLU A 111 -17.61 35.47 -1.83
N ILE A 112 -18.64 34.61 -1.95
CA ILE A 112 -18.45 33.15 -1.97
C ILE A 112 -17.66 32.72 -3.21
N LEU A 113 -17.93 33.32 -4.36
CA LEU A 113 -17.27 32.99 -5.62
C LEU A 113 -15.82 33.51 -5.67
N GLY A 114 -15.53 34.59 -4.95
CA GLY A 114 -14.29 35.36 -5.09
C GLY A 114 -14.20 36.14 -6.41
N ASP A 115 -15.30 36.19 -7.17
CA ASP A 115 -15.42 36.75 -8.51
C ASP A 115 -16.74 37.50 -8.66
N LYS A 116 -16.77 38.50 -9.53
CA LYS A 116 -18.00 39.21 -9.89
C LYS A 116 -18.96 38.33 -10.69
N LEU A 117 -20.25 38.49 -10.43
CA LEU A 117 -21.32 37.91 -11.23
C LEU A 117 -21.35 38.62 -12.60
N PRO A 118 -21.70 37.90 -13.67
CA PRO A 118 -21.86 38.52 -14.98
C PRO A 118 -23.04 39.50 -14.98
N ASP A 119 -22.97 40.56 -15.79
CA ASP A 119 -24.02 41.58 -15.89
C ASP A 119 -25.40 40.98 -16.23
N SER A 120 -25.43 39.87 -16.96
CA SER A 120 -26.66 39.14 -17.27
C SER A 120 -27.41 38.62 -16.03
N ALA A 121 -26.69 38.33 -14.93
CA ALA A 121 -27.30 37.94 -13.67
C ALA A 121 -28.06 39.10 -12.98
N TYR A 122 -27.64 40.34 -13.26
CA TYR A 122 -28.27 41.56 -12.74
C TYR A 122 -29.46 42.01 -13.59
N THR A 123 -29.38 41.82 -14.91
CA THR A 123 -30.39 42.35 -15.84
C THR A 123 -31.51 41.35 -16.15
N SER A 124 -31.26 40.04 -16.03
CA SER A 124 -32.20 39.02 -16.50
C SER A 124 -32.41 37.89 -15.48
N GLU A 125 -33.67 37.69 -15.09
CA GLU A 125 -34.07 36.54 -14.27
C GLU A 125 -33.81 35.20 -14.96
N LYS A 126 -33.80 35.17 -16.30
CA LYS A 126 -33.47 33.99 -17.11
C LYS A 126 -32.11 33.38 -16.76
N TRP A 127 -31.15 34.19 -16.30
CA TRP A 127 -29.84 33.70 -15.87
C TRP A 127 -29.93 32.77 -14.65
N TRP A 128 -30.92 33.01 -13.79
CA TRP A 128 -31.20 32.23 -12.58
C TRP A 128 -32.11 31.02 -12.82
N ASN A 129 -32.41 30.70 -14.09
CA ASN A 129 -33.26 29.57 -14.43
C ASN A 129 -32.62 28.23 -14.01
N ASN A 130 -33.46 27.27 -13.67
CA ASN A 130 -33.08 25.93 -13.24
C ASN A 130 -32.86 25.00 -14.46
N SER A 131 -31.92 25.32 -15.34
CA SER A 131 -31.51 24.46 -16.46
C SER A 131 -30.13 23.84 -16.25
N LEU A 132 -29.88 22.63 -16.77
CA LEU A 132 -28.53 22.01 -16.69
C LEU A 132 -27.58 22.51 -17.79
N SER A 133 -28.04 23.39 -18.69
CA SER A 133 -27.26 23.87 -19.83
C SER A 133 -26.28 24.98 -19.47
N HIS A 134 -26.50 25.71 -18.37
CA HIS A 134 -25.61 26.78 -17.93
C HIS A 134 -24.76 26.32 -16.74
N SER A 135 -23.48 26.70 -16.76
CA SER A 135 -22.52 26.34 -15.71
C SER A 135 -22.87 26.91 -14.33
N ALA A 136 -23.58 28.04 -14.28
CA ALA A 136 -24.09 28.62 -13.04
C ALA A 136 -25.18 27.73 -12.44
N SER A 137 -26.21 27.43 -13.21
CA SER A 137 -27.37 26.67 -12.76
C SER A 137 -27.08 25.20 -12.48
N GLU A 138 -26.16 24.61 -13.25
CA GLU A 138 -25.60 23.30 -12.94
C GLU A 138 -25.03 23.24 -11.51
N ALA A 139 -24.45 24.33 -11.00
CA ALA A 139 -23.77 24.32 -9.70
C ALA A 139 -24.74 24.12 -8.52
N TRP A 140 -25.90 24.77 -8.50
CA TRP A 140 -26.90 24.55 -7.45
C TRP A 140 -27.74 23.29 -7.71
N LEU A 141 -28.06 22.98 -8.96
CA LEU A 141 -28.83 21.79 -9.34
C LEU A 141 -28.09 20.49 -8.98
N THR A 142 -26.78 20.43 -9.20
CA THR A 142 -25.97 19.24 -8.87
C THR A 142 -26.02 18.91 -7.37
N VAL A 143 -26.26 19.91 -6.52
CA VAL A 143 -26.36 19.77 -5.07
C VAL A 143 -27.81 19.52 -4.61
N GLY A 144 -28.77 19.50 -5.52
CA GLY A 144 -30.19 19.34 -5.19
C GLY A 144 -30.81 20.63 -4.62
N TRP A 145 -30.29 21.79 -5.00
CA TRP A 145 -30.90 23.09 -4.72
C TRP A 145 -31.48 23.66 -6.01
N ARG A 146 -32.54 24.45 -5.89
CA ARG A 146 -33.14 25.21 -6.98
C ARG A 146 -33.36 26.66 -6.55
N VAL A 147 -33.31 27.56 -7.52
CA VAL A 147 -33.74 28.95 -7.31
C VAL A 147 -35.26 28.96 -7.33
N GLU A 148 -35.88 29.53 -6.29
CA GLU A 148 -37.34 29.64 -6.15
C GLU A 148 -37.84 31.02 -6.58
N ASN A 149 -37.18 32.08 -6.12
CA ASN A 149 -37.53 33.45 -6.47
C ASN A 149 -36.27 34.33 -6.51
N VAL A 150 -36.20 35.24 -7.49
CA VAL A 150 -35.13 36.24 -7.60
C VAL A 150 -35.73 37.63 -7.63
N ASN A 151 -35.30 38.46 -6.67
CA ASN A 151 -35.63 39.87 -6.64
C ASN A 151 -34.44 40.67 -7.19
N LEU A 152 -34.55 41.13 -8.44
CA LEU A 152 -33.50 41.94 -9.09
C LEU A 152 -33.37 43.34 -8.51
N ALA A 153 -34.46 43.93 -8.01
CA ALA A 153 -34.44 45.27 -7.40
C ALA A 153 -33.65 45.27 -6.08
N GLU A 154 -33.90 44.27 -5.23
CA GLU A 154 -33.17 44.09 -3.97
C GLU A 154 -31.86 43.30 -4.11
N LYS A 155 -31.56 42.80 -5.32
CA LYS A 155 -30.40 41.96 -5.63
C LYS A 155 -30.29 40.75 -4.70
N LYS A 156 -31.40 40.01 -4.56
CA LYS A 156 -31.51 38.82 -3.70
C LYS A 156 -32.00 37.62 -4.50
N ALA A 157 -31.39 36.47 -4.27
CA ALA A 157 -31.83 35.19 -4.80
C ALA A 157 -32.20 34.26 -3.65
N SER A 158 -33.38 33.63 -3.75
CA SER A 158 -33.83 32.62 -2.81
C SER A 158 -33.65 31.22 -3.39
N PHE A 159 -32.99 30.37 -2.61
CA PHE A 159 -32.72 28.99 -2.93
C PHE A 159 -33.52 28.09 -2.01
N ARG A 160 -34.14 27.08 -2.62
CA ARG A 160 -34.84 26.03 -1.91
C ARG A 160 -34.15 24.71 -2.20
N LYS A 161 -33.91 23.96 -1.14
CA LYS A 161 -33.44 22.58 -1.22
C LYS A 161 -34.60 21.76 -1.74
N GLU A 162 -34.38 21.04 -2.82
CA GLU A 162 -35.33 20.02 -3.21
C GLU A 162 -35.28 18.93 -2.16
N ALA A 163 -36.44 18.65 -1.56
CA ALA A 163 -36.60 17.45 -0.75
C ALA A 163 -36.36 16.28 -1.70
N SER A 164 -35.12 15.79 -1.71
CA SER A 164 -34.78 14.62 -2.49
C SER A 164 -35.68 13.50 -1.98
N THR A 165 -36.64 13.07 -2.80
CA THR A 165 -37.31 11.78 -2.66
C THR A 165 -36.32 10.61 -2.78
N LEU A 166 -35.00 10.90 -2.84
CA LEU A 166 -33.86 10.01 -2.91
C LEU A 166 -33.08 9.90 -1.59
N ALA A 167 -33.63 10.35 -0.46
CA ALA A 167 -33.13 9.95 0.87
C ALA A 167 -33.43 8.47 1.11
N GLY A 168 -32.81 7.58 0.34
CA GLY A 168 -33.08 6.16 0.42
C GLY A 168 -32.67 5.30 -0.77
N VAL A 169 -32.19 5.85 -1.89
CA VAL A 169 -31.52 4.99 -2.87
C VAL A 169 -30.12 4.75 -2.37
N GLN A 170 -29.99 3.83 -1.40
CA GLN A 170 -28.73 3.13 -1.21
C GLN A 170 -28.29 2.71 -2.61
N LYS A 171 -27.19 3.29 -3.10
CA LYS A 171 -26.49 2.74 -4.25
C LYS A 171 -25.97 1.38 -3.79
N LYS A 172 -26.85 0.37 -3.74
CA LYS A 172 -26.47 -1.04 -3.80
C LYS A 172 -25.50 -1.05 -4.95
N ARG A 173 -24.22 -1.30 -4.66
CA ARG A 173 -23.19 -1.51 -5.68
C ARG A 173 -23.81 -2.48 -6.67
N GLN A 174 -24.32 -1.98 -7.79
CA GLN A 174 -24.89 -2.85 -8.81
C GLN A 174 -23.71 -3.71 -9.23
N ARG A 175 -23.74 -5.00 -8.89
CA ARG A 175 -22.76 -5.94 -9.40
C ARG A 175 -22.77 -5.73 -10.91
N ARG A 176 -21.64 -5.31 -11.48
CA ARG A 176 -21.51 -5.09 -12.91
C ARG A 176 -22.06 -6.34 -13.58
N LYS A 177 -23.14 -6.19 -14.36
CA LYS A 177 -23.72 -7.31 -15.10
C LYS A 177 -22.58 -7.93 -15.92
N PRO A 178 -22.34 -9.25 -15.85
CA PRO A 178 -21.28 -9.86 -16.61
C PRO A 178 -21.54 -9.57 -18.09
N LEU A 179 -20.49 -9.13 -18.79
CA LEU A 179 -20.55 -8.89 -20.24
C LEU A 179 -21.14 -10.13 -20.93
N SER A 180 -22.01 -9.90 -21.91
CA SER A 180 -22.68 -10.96 -22.66
C SER A 180 -21.66 -11.92 -23.29
N PRO A 181 -22.02 -13.20 -23.47
CA PRO A 181 -21.12 -14.19 -24.07
C PRO A 181 -20.65 -13.76 -25.47
N ALA A 182 -21.53 -13.11 -26.24
CA ALA A 182 -21.20 -12.52 -27.54
C ALA A 182 -20.10 -11.43 -27.43
N PHE A 183 -20.22 -10.52 -26.46
CA PHE A 183 -19.22 -9.44 -26.27
C PHE A 183 -17.87 -9.98 -25.77
N LYS A 184 -17.89 -11.03 -24.94
CA LYS A 184 -16.67 -11.74 -24.51
C LYS A 184 -15.98 -12.52 -25.64
N ALA A 185 -16.73 -12.92 -26.68
CA ALA A 185 -16.21 -13.62 -27.85
C ALA A 185 -15.54 -12.67 -28.86
N LEU A 186 -16.07 -11.45 -28.99
CA LEU A 186 -15.48 -10.38 -29.81
C LEU A 186 -14.22 -9.76 -29.20
N ALA A 187 -14.06 -9.83 -27.88
CA ALA A 187 -12.85 -9.37 -27.23
C ALA A 187 -11.68 -10.28 -27.62
N GLN A 188 -10.70 -9.76 -28.38
CA GLN A 188 -9.47 -10.48 -28.69
C GLN A 188 -8.73 -10.81 -27.39
N LYS A 189 -8.99 -11.99 -26.82
CA LYS A 189 -8.25 -12.50 -25.68
C LYS A 189 -6.82 -12.77 -26.15
N ARG A 190 -5.89 -11.90 -25.78
CA ARG A 190 -4.45 -12.20 -25.89
C ARG A 190 -4.22 -13.53 -25.16
N LYS A 191 -3.86 -14.58 -25.90
CA LYS A 191 -3.55 -15.89 -25.31
C LYS A 191 -2.43 -15.69 -24.30
N PRO A 192 -2.61 -16.02 -23.00
CA PRO A 192 -1.52 -15.90 -22.04
C PRO A 192 -0.36 -16.77 -22.54
N LYS A 193 0.82 -16.16 -22.72
CA LYS A 193 2.03 -16.92 -23.05
C LYS A 193 2.25 -17.92 -21.91
N LYS A 194 2.20 -19.22 -22.21
CA LYS A 194 2.60 -20.25 -21.24
C LYS A 194 4.00 -19.89 -20.75
N PRO A 195 4.29 -19.91 -19.44
CA PRO A 195 5.64 -19.66 -18.97
C PRO A 195 6.57 -20.64 -19.69
N LEU A 196 7.54 -20.10 -20.44
CA LEU A 196 8.59 -20.93 -21.01
C LEU A 196 9.23 -21.65 -19.83
N GLY A 197 9.32 -22.97 -19.90
CA GLY A 197 9.98 -23.78 -18.89
C GLY A 197 11.41 -23.27 -18.61
N PRO A 198 12.05 -23.77 -17.53
CA PRO A 198 13.39 -23.33 -17.18
C PRO A 198 14.35 -23.49 -18.38
N SER A 199 15.25 -22.51 -18.56
CA SER A 199 16.18 -22.52 -19.70
C SER A 199 17.02 -23.81 -19.69
N LYS A 200 17.46 -24.25 -20.88
CA LYS A 200 18.37 -25.40 -21.02
C LYS A 200 19.61 -25.26 -20.12
N THR A 201 20.11 -24.03 -19.98
CA THR A 201 21.20 -23.68 -19.05
C THR A 201 20.84 -23.90 -17.57
N LYS A 202 19.61 -23.61 -17.15
CA LYS A 202 19.16 -23.84 -15.77
C LYS A 202 19.04 -25.32 -15.46
N ILE A 203 18.49 -26.10 -16.40
CA ILE A 203 18.40 -27.57 -16.30
C ILE A 203 19.80 -28.20 -16.25
N ALA A 204 20.73 -27.74 -17.08
CA ALA A 204 22.12 -28.21 -17.05
C ALA A 204 22.81 -27.91 -15.71
N LYS A 205 22.64 -26.69 -15.18
CA LYS A 205 23.17 -26.31 -13.87
C LYS A 205 22.60 -27.16 -12.73
N THR A 206 21.30 -27.48 -12.75
CA THR A 206 20.69 -28.35 -11.74
C THR A 206 21.19 -29.79 -11.84
N LEU A 207 21.34 -30.34 -13.06
CA LEU A 207 21.90 -31.68 -13.26
C LEU A 207 23.35 -31.77 -12.81
N ALA A 208 24.16 -30.75 -13.09
CA ALA A 208 25.55 -30.69 -12.63
C ALA A 208 25.64 -30.65 -11.09
N ARG A 209 24.78 -29.85 -10.44
CA ARG A 209 24.70 -29.82 -8.97
C ARG A 209 24.30 -31.17 -8.40
N TYR A 210 23.30 -31.82 -8.99
CA TYR A 210 22.86 -33.15 -8.56
C TYR A 210 23.99 -34.18 -8.65
N LYS A 211 24.70 -34.24 -9.79
CA LYS A 211 25.86 -35.13 -9.96
C LYS A 211 27.01 -34.83 -8.99
N ASN A 212 27.24 -33.56 -8.64
CA ASN A 212 28.25 -33.20 -7.65
C ASN A 212 27.86 -33.66 -6.24
N ILE A 213 26.57 -33.57 -5.87
CA ILE A 213 26.07 -34.10 -4.59
C ILE A 213 26.22 -35.62 -4.57
N GLU A 214 25.90 -36.33 -5.66
CA GLU A 214 26.11 -37.77 -5.76
C GLU A 214 27.58 -38.14 -5.57
N ARG A 215 28.50 -37.42 -6.23
CA ARG A 215 29.95 -37.62 -6.05
C ARG A 215 30.39 -37.37 -4.61
N GLN A 216 29.88 -36.32 -3.97
CA GLN A 216 30.19 -36.04 -2.56
C GLN A 216 29.65 -37.12 -1.61
N LYS A 217 28.46 -37.66 -1.89
CA LYS A 217 27.89 -38.77 -1.11
C LYS A 217 28.63 -40.09 -1.32
N ALA A 218 29.12 -40.34 -2.53
CA ALA A 218 29.89 -41.54 -2.88
C ALA A 218 31.36 -41.45 -2.43
N MET A 219 31.86 -40.25 -2.12
CA MET A 219 33.20 -40.08 -1.59
C MET A 219 33.27 -40.66 -0.17
N PRO A 220 34.13 -41.67 0.10
CA PRO A 220 34.27 -42.20 1.44
C PRO A 220 34.77 -41.08 2.37
N GLN A 221 33.97 -40.76 3.38
CA GLN A 221 34.40 -39.87 4.45
C GLN A 221 35.62 -40.50 5.13
N PRO A 222 36.78 -39.82 5.21
CA PRO A 222 37.91 -40.35 5.95
C PRO A 222 37.45 -40.52 7.40
N LEU A 223 37.44 -41.77 7.88
CA LEU A 223 37.11 -42.09 9.26
C LEU A 223 38.15 -41.39 10.14
N LYS A 224 37.83 -40.23 10.71
CA LYS A 224 38.67 -39.53 11.71
C LYS A 224 38.58 -40.28 13.03
N GLY A 225 39.12 -41.49 13.06
CA GLY A 225 39.40 -42.25 14.26
C GLY A 225 40.92 -42.32 14.44
N LYS A 226 41.41 -41.95 15.62
CA LYS A 226 42.77 -42.30 16.03
C LYS A 226 42.80 -43.82 16.22
N PHE A 227 43.07 -44.59 15.16
CA PHE A 227 43.56 -45.95 15.36
C PHE A 227 44.84 -45.83 16.17
N LYS A 228 44.78 -46.16 17.47
CA LYS A 228 45.98 -46.27 18.29
C LYS A 228 46.89 -47.29 17.60
N PRO A 229 48.17 -46.99 17.33
CA PRO A 229 49.07 -47.98 16.77
C PRO A 229 49.10 -49.20 17.68
N LYS A 230 49.07 -50.41 17.10
CA LYS A 230 49.13 -51.68 17.85
C LYS A 230 50.28 -51.67 18.85
N SER A 231 50.03 -52.16 20.05
CA SER A 231 51.05 -52.21 21.11
C SER A 231 52.23 -53.11 20.70
N ALA A 232 53.41 -52.90 21.29
CA ALA A 232 54.58 -53.72 21.01
C ALA A 232 54.34 -55.23 21.31
N TYR A 233 53.42 -55.54 22.22
CA TYR A 233 53.00 -56.90 22.55
C TYR A 233 52.15 -57.53 21.43
N GLU A 234 51.17 -56.81 20.88
CA GLU A 234 50.33 -57.29 19.77
C GLU A 234 51.12 -57.56 18.50
N LYS A 235 52.20 -56.82 18.26
CA LYS A 235 53.10 -57.06 17.12
C LYS A 235 53.97 -58.32 17.29
N LYS A 236 54.20 -58.76 18.53
CA LYS A 236 54.99 -59.96 18.83
C LYS A 236 54.17 -61.25 18.70
N LEU A 237 52.85 -61.20 18.92
CA LEU A 237 51.98 -62.38 18.90
C LEU A 237 51.73 -62.97 17.51
N TYR A 238 51.90 -62.19 16.46
CA TYR A 238 51.60 -62.62 15.09
C TYR A 238 52.83 -62.40 14.20
N LYS A 239 53.72 -63.40 14.16
CA LYS A 239 54.71 -63.50 13.07
C LYS A 239 53.99 -64.13 11.87
N PRO A 240 53.90 -63.47 10.70
CA PRO A 240 53.18 -63.99 9.54
C PRO A 240 53.71 -65.31 8.95
N THR A 241 54.79 -65.88 9.49
CA THR A 241 55.47 -67.06 8.93
C THR A 241 55.40 -68.33 9.79
N GLU A 242 54.77 -68.30 10.96
CA GLU A 242 54.59 -69.52 11.78
C GLU A 242 53.17 -70.09 11.57
N LYS A 243 53.05 -71.15 10.76
CA LYS A 243 51.80 -71.94 10.65
C LYS A 243 51.56 -72.67 11.98
N PRO A 244 50.33 -72.70 12.52
CA PRO A 244 50.03 -73.49 13.71
C PRO A 244 50.30 -74.96 13.42
N LYS A 245 51.07 -75.63 14.29
CA LYS A 245 51.28 -77.08 14.22
C LYS A 245 49.94 -77.76 14.46
N GLN A 246 49.49 -78.57 13.51
CA GLN A 246 48.37 -79.50 13.70
C GLN A 246 48.82 -80.54 14.73
N THR A 247 48.21 -80.53 15.91
CA THR A 247 48.31 -81.64 16.86
C THR A 247 47.41 -82.77 16.33
N ALA A 248 48.01 -83.96 16.21
CA ALA A 248 47.36 -85.21 15.83
C ALA A 248 46.31 -85.66 16.87
#